data_AF-A0A1X4I3K5-F1
#
_entry.id   AF-A0A1X4I3K5-F1
#
_cell.length_a   1.000
_cell.length_b   1.000
_cell.length_c   1.000
_cell.angle_alpha   90.00
_cell.angle_beta   90.00
_cell.angle_gamma   90.00
#
_symmetry.space_group_name_H-M   'P 1'
#
loop_
_entity.id
_entity.type
_entity.pdbx_description
1 polymer ?
#
loop_
_entity_poly.entity_id
_entity_poly.type
_entity_poly.pdbx_seq_one_letter_code
_entity_poly.pdbx_strand_id
1 'polypeptide(L)'
;MAFPSTLPYLVPTLEKAEADARPIGRRDSAMFAFGYRFLGHSAEDVDPDLEDLTIIDDRVFVWLAEEETHQGEEQTITLHDREDLRLVFRLRRYVDWLAGQGITTGPVWREIPRRGKVATPEPSGVLRRGR
;
A
#
# COMPACT_ATOMS: atom_id res chain seq x y z
N MET A 1 0.50 -18.52 3.01
CA MET A 1 1.67 -19.36 2.64
C MET A 1 2.71 -18.45 1.99
N ALA A 2 3.94 -18.35 2.52
CA ALA A 2 4.97 -17.45 1.97
C ALA A 2 5.87 -18.25 1.01
N PHE A 3 6.02 -17.80 -0.24
CA PHE A 3 6.88 -18.47 -1.23
C PHE A 3 8.36 -18.31 -0.82
N PRO A 4 9.03 -19.35 -0.30
CA PRO A 4 10.35 -19.19 0.30
C PRO A 4 11.43 -18.86 -0.73
N SER A 5 11.20 -19.26 -1.99
CA SER A 5 12.13 -19.10 -3.11
C SER A 5 12.24 -17.68 -3.64
N THR A 6 11.26 -16.80 -3.41
CA THR A 6 11.26 -15.45 -3.98
C THR A 6 11.92 -14.41 -3.08
N LEU A 7 12.07 -14.70 -1.78
CA LEU A 7 12.70 -13.79 -0.80
C LEU A 7 14.15 -13.40 -1.16
N PRO A 8 15.02 -14.32 -1.62
CA PRO A 8 16.39 -13.96 -2.01
C PRO A 8 16.45 -12.93 -3.15
N TYR A 9 15.38 -12.77 -3.92
CA TYR A 9 15.28 -11.78 -5.00
C TYR A 9 14.53 -10.52 -4.55
N LEU A 10 13.50 -10.69 -3.70
CA LEU A 10 12.70 -9.59 -3.20
C LEU A 10 13.51 -8.67 -2.28
N VAL A 11 14.23 -9.21 -1.29
CA VAL A 11 14.95 -8.38 -0.31
C VAL A 11 15.97 -7.44 -0.98
N PRO A 12 16.85 -7.90 -1.90
CA PRO A 12 17.73 -6.99 -2.63
C PRO A 12 16.99 -5.97 -3.49
N THR A 13 15.81 -6.31 -4.00
CA THR A 13 14.97 -5.39 -4.79
C THR A 13 14.42 -4.27 -3.92
N LEU A 14 13.96 -4.58 -2.70
CA LEU A 14 13.51 -3.59 -1.72
C LEU A 14 14.65 -2.62 -1.36
N GLU A 15 15.83 -3.16 -1.06
CA GLU A 15 17.02 -2.36 -0.75
C GLU A 15 17.42 -1.43 -1.92
N LYS A 16 17.41 -1.96 -3.14
CA LYS A 16 17.70 -1.19 -4.35
C LYS A 16 16.68 -0.10 -4.62
N ALA A 17 15.39 -0.36 -4.38
CA ALA A 17 14.34 0.65 -4.49
C ALA A 17 14.59 1.81 -3.51
N GLU A 18 15.06 1.51 -2.30
CA GLU A 18 15.29 2.49 -1.24
C GLU A 18 16.60 3.27 -1.35
N ALA A 19 17.61 2.74 -2.05
CA ALA A 19 18.98 3.25 -2.10
C ALA A 19 19.09 4.75 -2.42
N ASP A 20 18.29 5.26 -3.35
CA ASP A 20 18.36 6.68 -3.77
C ASP A 20 17.47 7.61 -2.93
N ALA A 21 16.78 7.08 -1.90
CA ALA A 21 15.77 7.78 -1.08
C ALA A 21 14.66 8.50 -1.86
N ARG A 22 14.49 8.18 -3.15
CA ARG A 22 13.49 8.78 -4.05
C ARG A 22 12.07 8.44 -3.57
N PRO A 23 11.11 9.37 -3.72
CA PRO A 23 9.70 9.10 -3.42
C PRO A 23 9.15 7.81 -4.02
N ILE A 24 9.46 7.54 -5.30
CA ILE A 24 9.03 6.32 -5.99
C ILE A 24 9.58 5.05 -5.32
N GLY A 25 10.81 5.09 -4.81
CA GLY A 25 11.42 3.97 -4.09
C GLY A 25 10.73 3.64 -2.78
N ARG A 26 10.16 4.65 -2.10
CA ARG A 26 9.36 4.45 -0.87
C ARG A 26 8.07 3.72 -1.16
N ARG A 27 7.37 4.13 -2.24
CA ARG A 27 6.17 3.43 -2.70
C ARG A 27 6.50 2.00 -3.11
N ASP A 28 7.50 1.82 -3.96
CA ASP A 28 7.81 0.51 -4.53
C ASP A 28 8.22 -0.50 -3.45
N SER A 29 9.07 -0.07 -2.50
CA SER A 29 9.45 -0.92 -1.37
C SER A 29 8.24 -1.28 -0.47
N ALA A 30 7.36 -0.33 -0.18
CA ALA A 30 6.14 -0.60 0.57
C ALA A 30 5.19 -1.55 -0.19
N MET A 31 4.96 -1.30 -1.46
CA MET A 31 4.09 -2.08 -2.34
C MET A 31 4.58 -3.52 -2.49
N PHE A 32 5.87 -3.73 -2.71
CA PHE A 32 6.42 -5.09 -2.84
C PHE A 32 6.41 -5.86 -1.50
N ALA A 33 6.74 -5.20 -0.39
CA ALA A 33 6.64 -5.83 0.93
C ALA A 33 5.19 -6.18 1.27
N PHE A 34 4.25 -5.28 0.96
CA PHE A 34 2.81 -5.50 1.15
C PHE A 34 2.32 -6.67 0.29
N GLY A 35 2.56 -6.61 -1.02
CA GLY A 35 2.14 -7.66 -1.95
C GLY A 35 2.67 -9.03 -1.56
N TYR A 36 3.94 -9.13 -1.17
CA TYR A 36 4.49 -10.42 -0.69
C TYR A 36 3.75 -10.98 0.53
N ARG A 37 3.37 -10.12 1.48
CA ARG A 37 2.60 -10.54 2.66
C ARG A 37 1.14 -10.83 2.33
N PHE A 38 0.56 -10.07 1.42
CA PHE A 38 -0.85 -10.14 1.04
C PHE A 38 -1.17 -11.35 0.15
N LEU A 39 -0.26 -11.75 -0.75
CA LEU A 39 -0.40 -12.92 -1.64
C LEU A 39 -0.75 -14.24 -0.91
N GLY A 40 -0.50 -14.32 0.40
CA GLY A 40 -0.89 -15.47 1.20
C GLY A 40 -2.38 -15.53 1.57
N HIS A 41 -3.15 -14.48 1.27
CA HIS A 41 -4.52 -14.26 1.72
C HIS A 41 -5.53 -14.13 0.57
N SER A 42 -5.17 -13.48 -0.54
CA SER A 42 -6.04 -13.38 -1.73
C SER A 42 -5.24 -13.52 -3.03
N ALA A 43 -5.89 -14.07 -4.05
CA ALA A 43 -5.40 -14.11 -5.43
C ALA A 43 -5.92 -12.94 -6.27
N GLU A 44 -6.85 -12.14 -5.74
CA GLU A 44 -7.37 -10.93 -6.37
C GLU A 44 -6.44 -9.73 -6.06
N ASP A 45 -6.21 -8.90 -7.07
CA ASP A 45 -5.48 -7.65 -6.94
C ASP A 45 -6.32 -6.67 -6.12
N VAL A 46 -6.11 -6.65 -4.80
CA VAL A 46 -6.72 -5.63 -3.95
C VAL A 46 -5.87 -4.38 -4.00
N ASP A 47 -6.49 -3.27 -4.42
CA ASP A 47 -5.95 -1.92 -4.35
C ASP A 47 -6.58 -1.21 -3.13
N PRO A 48 -6.02 -1.35 -1.92
CA PRO A 48 -6.64 -0.83 -0.70
C PRO A 48 -6.63 0.70 -0.71
N ASP A 49 -7.63 1.31 -0.08
CA ASP A 49 -7.62 2.73 0.25
C ASP A 49 -6.91 2.98 1.60
N LEU A 50 -6.44 4.22 1.83
CA LEU A 50 -5.70 4.58 3.04
C LEU A 50 -6.53 4.39 4.30
N GLU A 51 -7.84 4.65 4.22
CA GLU A 51 -8.83 4.47 5.27
C GLU A 51 -9.03 3.00 5.69
N ASP A 52 -8.68 2.05 4.82
CA ASP A 52 -8.82 0.62 5.08
C ASP A 52 -7.60 0.02 5.80
N LEU A 53 -6.53 0.82 5.95
CA LEU A 53 -5.28 0.40 6.58
C LEU A 53 -5.19 0.85 8.03
N THR A 54 -5.00 -0.11 8.94
CA THR A 54 -4.57 0.18 10.31
C THR A 54 -3.16 -0.37 10.53
N ILE A 55 -2.19 0.52 10.78
CA ILE A 55 -0.79 0.15 10.96
C ILE A 55 -0.34 0.30 12.42
N ILE A 56 -0.16 -0.83 13.10
CA ILE A 56 0.41 -0.88 14.45
C ILE A 56 1.84 -1.43 14.41
N ASP A 57 2.47 -1.61 15.56
CA ASP A 57 3.93 -1.75 15.65
C ASP A 57 4.50 -2.99 14.97
N ASP A 58 3.77 -4.10 15.01
CA ASP A 58 4.23 -5.40 14.50
C ASP A 58 3.30 -5.99 13.42
N ARG A 59 2.26 -5.27 13.00
CA ARG A 59 1.32 -5.74 11.98
C ARG A 59 0.56 -4.62 11.28
N VAL A 60 0.09 -4.95 10.10
CA VAL A 60 -0.85 -4.16 9.31
C VAL A 60 -2.17 -4.90 9.25
N PHE A 61 -3.26 -4.23 9.57
CA PHE A 61 -4.61 -4.72 9.29
C PHE A 61 -5.12 -4.07 8.01
N VAL A 62 -5.70 -4.89 7.14
CA VAL A 62 -6.32 -4.45 5.88
C VAL A 62 -7.79 -4.85 5.96
N TRP A 63 -8.68 -3.87 6.01
CA TRP A 63 -10.10 -4.12 5.88
C TRP A 63 -10.45 -4.28 4.40
N LEU A 64 -11.25 -5.29 4.08
CA LEU A 64 -11.77 -5.53 2.74
C LEU A 64 -13.29 -5.42 2.80
N ALA A 65 -13.83 -4.50 2.00
CA ALA A 65 -15.26 -4.38 1.78
C ALA A 65 -15.82 -5.66 1.14
N GLU A 66 -17.08 -5.96 1.40
CA GLU A 66 -17.80 -7.04 0.73
C GLU A 66 -17.86 -6.77 -0.80
N GLU A 67 -17.30 -7.67 -1.60
CA GLU A 67 -17.42 -7.63 -3.07
C GLU A 67 -18.53 -8.55 -3.57
N GLU A 68 -19.18 -8.14 -4.67
CA GLU A 68 -20.33 -8.81 -5.32
C GLU A 68 -20.09 -10.29 -5.70
N THR A 69 -18.84 -10.73 -5.77
CA THR A 69 -18.43 -12.11 -6.13
C THR A 69 -18.22 -13.03 -4.93
N HIS A 70 -18.10 -12.48 -3.71
CA HIS A 70 -18.01 -13.24 -2.46
C HIS A 70 -19.26 -12.98 -1.63
N GLN A 71 -20.21 -13.91 -1.67
CA GLN A 71 -21.38 -13.87 -0.80
C GLN A 71 -20.95 -13.96 0.68
N GLY A 72 -20.87 -12.80 1.34
CA GLY A 72 -21.19 -12.64 2.76
C GLY A 72 -20.08 -12.80 3.77
N GLU A 73 -19.08 -11.91 3.79
CA GLU A 73 -18.52 -11.33 5.04
C GLU A 73 -17.41 -10.31 4.74
N GLU A 74 -17.50 -9.11 5.33
CA GLU A 74 -16.36 -8.20 5.45
C GLU A 74 -15.20 -8.92 6.13
N GLN A 75 -13.98 -8.77 5.60
CA GLN A 75 -12.81 -9.45 6.14
C GLN A 75 -11.74 -8.44 6.56
N THR A 76 -11.15 -8.68 7.74
CA THR A 76 -9.89 -8.03 8.13
C THR A 76 -8.72 -8.99 7.96
N ILE A 77 -7.85 -8.71 6.99
CA ILE A 77 -6.60 -9.45 6.81
C ILE A 77 -5.54 -8.89 7.75
N THR A 78 -4.88 -9.78 8.51
CA THR A 78 -3.77 -9.42 9.41
C THR A 78 -2.44 -9.80 8.77
N LEU A 79 -1.63 -8.81 8.44
CA LEU A 79 -0.29 -8.97 7.89
C LEU A 79 0.75 -8.74 8.99
N HIS A 80 1.30 -9.82 9.54
CA HIS A 80 2.41 -9.73 10.51
C HIS A 80 3.68 -9.19 9.85
N ASP A 81 4.41 -8.34 10.58
CA ASP A 81 5.72 -7.87 10.16
C ASP A 81 6.76 -9.00 10.24
N ARG A 82 7.71 -8.97 9.31
CA ARG A 82 8.81 -9.93 9.23
C ARG A 82 10.11 -9.13 9.11
N GLU A 83 11.12 -9.52 9.88
CA GLU A 83 12.35 -8.73 10.08
C GLU A 83 13.08 -8.36 8.78
N ASP A 84 13.09 -9.22 7.78
CA ASP A 84 13.73 -8.95 6.48
C ASP A 84 12.86 -8.08 5.56
N LEU A 85 11.53 -8.25 5.61
CA LEU A 85 10.57 -7.49 4.81
C LEU A 85 10.22 -6.13 5.40
N ARG A 86 10.33 -5.95 6.71
CA ARG A 86 10.03 -4.72 7.47
C ARG A 86 8.82 -3.97 6.90
N LEU A 87 7.71 -4.69 6.70
CA LEU A 87 6.48 -4.20 6.09
C LEU A 87 5.99 -2.95 6.83
N VAL A 88 5.88 -3.03 8.16
CA VAL A 88 5.35 -1.94 8.97
C VAL A 88 6.18 -0.68 8.78
N PHE A 89 7.51 -0.80 8.86
CA PHE A 89 8.41 0.33 8.65
C PHE A 89 8.24 0.96 7.27
N ARG A 90 8.22 0.15 6.21
CA ARG A 90 8.13 0.61 4.82
C ARG A 90 6.79 1.28 4.55
N LEU A 91 5.70 0.64 4.98
CA LEU A 91 4.35 1.14 4.78
C LEU A 91 4.10 2.43 5.56
N ARG A 92 4.47 2.49 6.86
CA ARG A 92 4.39 3.73 7.66
C ARG A 92 5.15 4.87 6.99
N ARG A 93 6.41 4.62 6.59
CA ARG A 93 7.23 5.64 5.92
C ARG A 93 6.59 6.19 4.65
N TYR A 94 5.91 5.34 3.87
CA TYR A 94 5.21 5.76 2.66
C TYR A 94 3.93 6.52 2.97
N VAL A 95 3.10 6.01 3.88
CA VAL A 95 1.84 6.66 4.30
C VAL A 95 2.10 8.00 4.98
N ASP A 96 3.09 8.10 5.86
CA ASP A 96 3.50 9.36 6.49
C ASP A 96 3.96 10.39 5.46
N TRP A 97 4.61 9.94 4.40
CA TRP A 97 5.03 10.82 3.30
C TRP A 97 3.86 11.30 2.44
N LEU A 98 2.81 10.50 2.27
CA LEU A 98 1.55 10.93 1.66
C LEU A 98 0.81 11.92 2.56
N ALA A 99 0.73 11.62 3.86
CA ALA A 99 0.11 12.50 4.85
C ALA A 99 0.82 13.86 4.92
N GLY A 100 2.16 13.88 4.84
CA GLY A 100 2.96 15.10 4.72
C GLY A 100 2.67 15.95 3.48
N GLN A 101 1.99 15.39 2.47
CA GLN A 101 1.48 16.09 1.29
C GLN A 101 -0.02 16.40 1.35
N GLY A 102 -0.66 16.15 2.50
CA GLY A 102 -2.11 16.35 2.69
C GLY A 102 -2.98 15.22 2.16
N ILE A 103 -2.41 14.06 1.83
CA ILE A 103 -3.12 12.91 1.29
C ILE A 103 -3.35 11.91 2.43
N THR A 104 -4.60 11.74 2.84
CA THR A 104 -4.99 10.90 3.97
C THR A 104 -6.11 9.90 3.64
N THR A 105 -6.69 9.97 2.44
CA THR A 105 -7.78 9.08 1.98
C THR A 105 -7.60 8.66 0.52
N GLY A 106 -8.26 7.59 0.10
CA GLY A 106 -8.23 7.01 -1.25
C GLY A 106 -7.00 6.12 -1.52
N PRO A 107 -6.73 5.78 -2.80
CA PRO A 107 -5.92 4.61 -3.16
C PRO A 107 -4.51 4.65 -2.59
N VAL A 108 -4.09 3.63 -1.85
CA VAL A 108 -2.76 3.59 -1.22
C VAL A 108 -1.67 3.72 -2.28
N TRP A 109 -1.77 2.94 -3.36
CA TRP A 109 -0.77 2.89 -4.41
C TRP A 109 -1.02 3.98 -5.45
N ARG A 110 -0.19 5.02 -5.45
CA ARG A 110 -0.34 6.18 -6.33
C ARG A 110 0.79 6.25 -7.34
N GLU A 111 0.52 6.86 -8.50
CA GLU A 111 1.58 7.29 -9.39
C GLU A 111 2.40 8.39 -8.71
N ILE A 112 3.72 8.22 -8.70
CA ILE A 112 4.64 9.21 -8.16
C ILE A 112 5.43 9.82 -9.32
N PRO A 113 5.14 11.08 -9.69
CA PRO A 113 5.88 11.73 -10.76
C PRO A 113 7.34 11.94 -10.33
N ARG A 114 8.23 12.09 -11.31
CA ARG A 114 9.69 12.26 -11.08
C ARG A 114 10.02 13.41 -10.10
N ARG A 115 9.19 14.46 -10.05
CA ARG A 115 9.35 15.61 -9.13
C ARG A 115 8.81 15.37 -7.72
N GLY A 116 8.18 14.22 -7.47
CA GLY A 116 7.78 13.76 -6.14
C GLY A 116 6.53 14.40 -5.55
N LYS A 117 5.82 15.28 -6.27
CA LYS A 117 4.55 15.83 -5.79
C LYS A 117 3.40 14.99 -6.31
N VAL A 118 2.70 14.29 -5.42
CA VAL A 118 1.51 13.51 -5.77
C VAL A 118 0.32 14.44 -5.88
N ALA A 119 -0.52 14.25 -6.89
CA ALA A 119 -1.77 14.99 -6.98
C ALA A 119 -2.75 14.45 -5.92
N THR A 120 -3.33 15.34 -5.13
CA THR A 120 -4.54 15.01 -4.39
C THR A 120 -5.65 14.79 -5.43
N PRO A 121 -6.44 13.71 -5.37
CA PRO A 121 -7.67 13.64 -6.14
C PRO A 121 -8.49 14.90 -5.85
N GLU A 122 -8.95 15.61 -6.88
CA GLU A 122 -10.00 16.59 -6.64
C GLU A 122 -11.19 15.83 -6.04
N PRO A 123 -11.86 16.35 -4.99
CA PRO A 123 -13.08 15.73 -4.51
C PRO A 123 -14.04 15.62 -5.69
N SER A 124 -14.40 14.40 -6.06
CA SER A 124 -15.37 14.12 -7.12
C SER A 124 -16.69 14.81 -6.78
N GLY A 125 -16.92 16.00 -7.33
CA GLY A 125 -18.20 16.68 -7.20
C GLY A 125 -18.15 18.20 -7.36
N VAL A 126 -18.16 18.69 -8.60
CA VAL A 126 -19.23 19.57 -9.11
C VAL A 126 -19.28 19.38 -10.62
N LEU A 127 -20.36 18.76 -11.10
CA LEU A 127 -20.82 18.88 -12.47
C LEU A 127 -20.90 20.38 -12.82
N ARG A 128 -19.90 20.92 -13.53
CA ARG A 128 -19.98 22.26 -14.13
C ARG A 128 -21.00 22.21 -15.27
N ARG A 129 -22.29 22.24 -14.93
CA ARG A 129 -23.32 22.72 -15.85
C ARG A 129 -23.28 24.25 -15.83
N GLY A 130 -23.04 24.82 -17.00
CA GLY A 130 -23.42 26.19 -17.34
C GLY A 130 -22.26 27.16 -17.50
N ARG A 131 -21.80 27.34 -18.74
CA ARG A 131 -22.21 28.49 -19.57
C ARG A 131 -21.89 28.23 -21.03
#